data_AF-A0A2M7BYS9-F1
#
_entry.id   AF-A0A2M7BYS9-F1
#
_cell.length_a   1.000
_cell.length_b   1.000
_cell.length_c   1.000
_cell.angle_alpha   90.00
_cell.angle_beta   90.00
_cell.angle_gamma   90.00
#
_symmetry.space_group_name_H-M   'P 1'
#
loop_
_entity.id
_entity.type
_entity.pdbx_description
1 polymer ?
#
loop_
_entity_poly.entity_id
_entity_poly.type
_entity_poly.pdbx_seq_one_letter_code
_entity_poly.pdbx_strand_id
1 'polypeptide(L)'
;MNKEKILEKIKKIYELLKSVLIDLEYIPEKKVGKKQKVIKSRKWKKRGIMDKLNNLIKGGFFNQPKTIVNLKNRLHKSGLIVKSTDLSAPLLKLIKKEILNRDKKIINKKEVWIYKKK
;
A
#
# COMPACT_ATOMS: atom_id res chain seq x y z
N MET A 1 1.49 -26.42 -34.65
CA MET A 1 1.57 -25.01 -34.18
C MET A 1 2.98 -24.77 -33.66
N ASN A 2 3.75 -23.87 -34.29
CA ASN A 2 5.19 -23.79 -34.07
C ASN A 2 5.52 -23.19 -32.68
N LYS A 3 6.38 -23.85 -31.91
CA LYS A 3 6.71 -23.48 -30.51
C LYS A 3 7.19 -22.04 -30.38
N GLU A 4 7.90 -21.54 -31.39
CA GLU A 4 8.38 -20.16 -31.49
C GLU A 4 7.24 -19.15 -31.55
N LYS A 5 6.20 -19.43 -32.36
CA LYS A 5 5.00 -18.57 -32.46
C LYS A 5 4.22 -18.51 -31.15
N ILE A 6 4.24 -19.58 -30.37
CA ILE A 6 3.62 -19.61 -29.03
C ILE A 6 4.43 -18.74 -28.07
N LEU A 7 5.76 -18.85 -28.10
CA LEU A 7 6.65 -18.05 -27.26
C LEU A 7 6.49 -16.55 -27.53
N GLU A 8 6.33 -16.19 -28.79
CA GLU A 8 6.14 -14.80 -29.22
C GLU A 8 4.81 -14.21 -28.76
N LYS A 9 3.73 -15.02 -28.81
CA LYS A 9 2.44 -14.65 -28.21
C LYS A 9 2.54 -14.45 -26.70
N ILE A 10 3.28 -15.32 -26.00
CA ILE A 10 3.48 -15.21 -24.55
C ILE A 10 4.23 -13.91 -24.20
N LYS A 11 5.30 -13.58 -24.94
CA LYS A 11 6.02 -12.31 -24.76
C LYS A 11 5.11 -11.10 -24.98
N LYS A 12 4.27 -11.14 -26.01
CA LYS A 12 3.32 -10.07 -26.32
C LYS A 12 2.28 -9.89 -25.22
N ILE A 13 1.77 -10.99 -24.66
CA ILE A 13 0.85 -10.98 -23.50
C ILE A 13 1.53 -10.38 -22.27
N TYR A 14 2.80 -10.72 -22.01
CA TYR A 14 3.55 -10.18 -20.89
C TYR A 14 3.72 -8.66 -20.97
N GLU A 15 4.07 -8.12 -22.14
CA GLU A 15 4.19 -6.67 -22.33
C GLU A 15 2.85 -5.95 -22.19
N LEU A 16 1.75 -6.54 -22.67
CA LEU A 16 0.39 -6.00 -22.48
C LEU A 16 -0.01 -5.96 -21.00
N LEU A 17 0.29 -7.00 -20.23
CA LEU A 17 0.01 -7.01 -18.80
C LEU A 17 0.82 -5.95 -18.05
N LYS A 18 2.07 -5.73 -18.47
CA LYS A 18 2.96 -4.72 -17.89
C LYS A 18 2.46 -3.30 -18.13
N SER A 19 1.95 -2.99 -19.33
CA SER A 19 1.39 -1.66 -19.62
C SER A 19 0.12 -1.38 -18.82
N VAL A 20 -0.80 -2.36 -18.74
CA VAL A 20 -2.04 -2.21 -17.95
C VAL A 20 -1.74 -2.02 -16.46
N LEU A 21 -0.70 -2.69 -15.94
CA LEU A 21 -0.28 -2.51 -14.55
C LEU A 21 0.23 -1.09 -14.28
N ILE A 22 0.95 -0.50 -15.25
CA ILE A 22 1.42 0.89 -15.18
C ILE A 22 0.24 1.86 -15.22
N ASP A 23 -0.74 1.62 -16.08
CA ASP A 23 -1.96 2.46 -16.16
C ASP A 23 -2.79 2.39 -14.87
N LEU A 24 -2.81 1.22 -14.21
CA LEU A 24 -3.44 1.06 -12.89
C LEU A 24 -2.62 1.66 -11.74
N GLU A 25 -1.29 1.77 -11.87
CA GLU A 25 -0.41 2.45 -10.92
C GLU A 25 -0.34 3.97 -11.14
N TYR A 26 -0.69 4.45 -12.34
CA TYR A 26 -0.68 5.86 -12.69
C TYR A 26 -1.91 6.59 -12.14
N ILE A 27 -1.75 7.16 -10.93
CA ILE A 27 -2.70 8.11 -10.36
C ILE A 27 -2.08 9.51 -10.51
N PRO A 28 -2.54 10.37 -11.44
CA PRO A 28 -2.01 11.73 -11.55
C PRO A 28 -2.33 12.51 -10.27
N GLU A 29 -1.30 12.98 -9.56
CA GLU A 29 -1.46 13.83 -8.39
C GLU A 29 -2.05 15.19 -8.81
N LYS A 30 -3.37 15.35 -8.68
CA LYS A 30 -4.00 16.67 -8.77
C LYS A 30 -3.55 17.53 -7.58
N LYS A 31 -2.60 18.44 -7.84
CA LYS A 31 -2.32 19.57 -6.95
C LYS A 31 -3.44 20.59 -7.09
N VAL A 32 -4.31 20.67 -6.08
CA VAL A 32 -5.18 21.85 -5.89
C VAL A 32 -5.04 22.31 -4.44
N GLY A 33 -4.41 23.47 -4.28
CA GLY A 33 -4.30 24.14 -3.00
C GLY A 33 -5.59 24.87 -2.64
N LYS A 34 -5.88 24.92 -1.35
CA LYS A 34 -6.22 26.15 -0.60
C LYS A 34 -6.22 25.83 0.90
N LYS A 35 -5.50 26.64 1.67
CA LYS A 35 -5.40 26.56 3.14
C LYS A 35 -6.76 27.00 3.73
N GLN A 36 -7.42 26.11 4.48
CA GLN A 36 -8.40 26.52 5.49
C GLN A 36 -7.95 25.98 6.84
N LYS A 37 -7.67 26.91 7.77
CA LYS A 37 -7.41 26.62 9.19
C LYS A 37 -8.74 26.18 9.81
N VAL A 38 -9.00 24.88 9.84
CA VAL A 38 -10.08 24.31 10.67
C VAL A 38 -9.48 23.82 11.98
N ILE A 39 -10.03 24.33 13.08
CA ILE A 39 -9.67 24.03 14.46
C ILE A 39 -9.79 22.51 14.67
N LYS A 40 -8.65 21.86 14.96
CA LYS A 40 -8.50 20.41 14.82
C LYS A 40 -9.05 19.65 16.02
N SER A 41 -10.19 18.98 15.85
CA SER A 41 -10.53 17.76 16.59
C SER A 41 -9.62 16.60 16.13
N ARG A 42 -8.31 16.72 16.40
CA ARG A 42 -7.25 15.78 16.01
C ARG A 42 -7.47 14.33 16.48
N LYS A 43 -8.37 14.10 17.43
CA LYS A 43 -8.61 12.79 18.07
C LYS A 43 -9.43 11.84 17.21
N TRP A 44 -10.39 12.33 16.40
CA TRP A 44 -11.31 11.43 15.67
C TRP A 44 -10.63 10.69 14.52
N LYS A 45 -9.82 11.39 13.71
CA LYS A 45 -9.10 10.76 12.58
C LYS A 45 -8.09 9.69 13.02
N LYS A 46 -7.51 9.80 14.22
CA LYS A 46 -6.49 8.85 14.71
C LYS A 46 -7.08 7.52 15.18
N ARG A 47 -8.29 7.50 15.75
CA ARG A 47 -8.97 6.25 16.14
C ARG A 47 -9.28 5.39 14.89
N GLY A 48 -9.81 6.03 13.84
CA GLY A 48 -10.18 5.33 12.60
C GLY A 48 -9.02 4.60 11.90
N ILE A 49 -7.79 5.14 11.92
CA ILE A 49 -6.63 4.46 11.29
C ILE A 49 -6.27 3.18 12.03
N MET A 50 -6.23 3.21 13.37
CA MET A 50 -5.87 2.04 14.17
C MET A 50 -6.93 0.94 14.04
N ASP A 51 -8.21 1.30 14.07
CA ASP A 51 -9.30 0.35 13.93
C ASP A 51 -9.29 -0.32 12.55
N LYS A 52 -9.05 0.47 11.49
CA LYS A 52 -8.90 -0.08 10.13
C LYS A 52 -7.67 -0.99 10.02
N LEU A 53 -6.55 -0.65 10.64
CA LEU A 53 -5.37 -1.51 10.69
C LEU A 53 -5.66 -2.83 11.39
N ASN A 54 -6.30 -2.80 12.55
CA ASN A 54 -6.69 -4.00 13.28
C ASN A 54 -7.62 -4.89 12.44
N ASN A 55 -8.58 -4.31 11.73
CA ASN A 55 -9.45 -5.05 10.82
C ASN A 55 -8.69 -5.68 9.64
N LEU A 56 -7.70 -4.97 9.08
CA LEU A 56 -6.84 -5.53 8.04
C LEU A 56 -5.96 -6.68 8.55
N ILE A 57 -5.46 -6.59 9.79
CA ILE A 57 -4.69 -7.67 10.44
C ILE A 57 -5.58 -8.89 10.67
N LYS A 58 -6.79 -8.69 11.21
CA LYS A 58 -7.77 -9.76 11.41
C LYS A 58 -8.20 -10.41 10.09
N GLY A 59 -8.39 -9.60 9.05
CA GLY A 59 -8.73 -10.06 7.69
C GLY A 59 -7.56 -10.64 6.89
N GLY A 60 -6.40 -10.88 7.50
CA GLY A 60 -5.27 -11.57 6.86
C GLY A 60 -4.46 -10.75 5.86
N PHE A 61 -4.64 -9.42 5.79
CA PHE A 61 -3.91 -8.57 4.83
C PHE A 61 -2.39 -8.66 4.98
N PHE A 62 -1.91 -8.82 6.22
CA PHE A 62 -0.49 -8.92 6.57
C PHE A 62 0.02 -10.37 6.67
N ASN A 63 -0.76 -11.39 6.27
CA ASN A 63 -0.27 -12.77 6.20
C ASN A 63 0.87 -12.90 5.17
N GLN A 64 0.84 -12.05 4.14
CA GLN A 64 1.94 -11.84 3.20
C GLN A 64 2.64 -10.51 3.50
N PRO A 65 3.94 -10.37 3.18
CA PRO A 65 4.64 -9.10 3.32
C PRO A 65 3.99 -7.98 2.48
N LYS A 66 3.67 -6.85 3.11
CA LYS A 66 3.07 -5.68 2.44
C LYS A 66 3.91 -4.43 2.68
N THR A 67 4.01 -3.58 1.66
CA THR A 67 4.66 -2.27 1.78
C THR A 67 3.68 -1.23 2.34
N ILE A 68 4.22 -0.08 2.75
CA ILE A 68 3.40 1.07 3.16
C ILE A 68 2.50 1.57 2.02
N VAL A 69 2.93 1.43 0.76
CA VAL A 69 2.16 1.79 -0.43
C VAL A 69 0.96 0.86 -0.58
N ASN A 70 1.16 -0.46 -0.43
CA ASN A 70 0.09 -1.45 -0.50
C ASN A 70 -0.99 -1.15 0.56
N LEU A 71 -0.56 -0.83 1.79
CA LEU A 71 -1.45 -0.47 2.88
C LEU A 71 -2.23 0.83 2.58
N LYS A 72 -1.53 1.88 2.13
CA LYS A 72 -2.17 3.16 1.75
C LYS A 72 -3.25 2.92 0.70
N ASN A 73 -2.93 2.19 -0.36
CA ASN A 73 -3.87 1.90 -1.44
C ASN A 73 -5.07 1.09 -0.93
N ARG A 74 -4.85 0.12 -0.03
CA ARG A 74 -5.95 -0.64 0.59
C ARG A 74 -6.86 0.25 1.45
N LEU A 75 -6.29 1.16 2.22
CA LEU A 75 -7.06 2.11 3.04
C LEU A 75 -7.85 3.08 2.17
N HIS A 76 -7.26 3.59 1.10
CA HIS A 76 -7.95 4.44 0.11
C HIS A 76 -9.11 3.70 -0.54
N LYS A 77 -8.92 2.43 -0.95
CA LYS A 77 -10.01 1.57 -1.45
C LYS A 77 -11.13 1.34 -0.44
N SER A 78 -10.84 1.43 0.85
CA SER A 78 -11.85 1.36 1.93
C SER A 78 -12.50 2.70 2.27
N GLY A 79 -12.26 3.74 1.48
CA GLY A 79 -12.78 5.10 1.68
C GLY A 79 -11.96 5.96 2.64
N LEU A 80 -10.85 5.46 3.18
CA LEU A 80 -10.00 6.19 4.12
C LEU A 80 -8.77 6.81 3.43
N ILE A 81 -8.86 8.10 3.11
CA ILE A 81 -7.77 8.84 2.49
C ILE A 81 -6.73 9.24 3.56
N VAL A 82 -5.55 8.62 3.50
CA VAL A 82 -4.42 8.83 4.42
C VAL A 82 -3.11 9.11 3.67
N LYS A 83 -2.22 9.86 4.31
CA LYS A 83 -0.83 10.03 3.84
C LYS A 83 0.03 8.87 4.34
N SER A 84 1.07 8.51 3.57
CA SER A 84 2.02 7.47 4.01
C SER A 84 2.67 7.83 5.34
N THR A 85 3.03 9.09 5.56
CA THR A 85 3.64 9.56 6.82
C THR A 85 2.74 9.37 8.04
N ASP A 86 1.42 9.37 7.86
CA ASP A 86 0.46 9.16 8.95
C ASP A 86 0.37 7.68 9.36
N LEU A 87 0.85 6.75 8.53
CA LEU A 87 0.85 5.31 8.78
C LEU A 87 2.07 4.84 9.59
N SER A 88 3.18 5.58 9.53
CA SER A 88 4.43 5.19 10.21
C SER A 88 4.25 5.02 11.72
N ALA A 89 3.60 5.97 12.40
CA ALA A 89 3.42 5.91 13.85
C ALA A 89 2.48 4.78 14.31
N PRO A 90 1.29 4.57 13.69
CA PRO A 90 0.44 3.40 13.95
C PRO A 90 1.15 2.05 13.70
N LEU A 91 1.89 1.93 12.60
CA LEU A 91 2.64 0.71 12.29
C LEU A 91 3.72 0.41 13.32
N LEU A 92 4.49 1.43 13.74
CA LEU A 92 5.48 1.28 14.80
C LEU A 92 4.84 0.85 16.13
N LYS A 93 3.63 1.31 16.46
CA LYS A 93 2.91 0.83 17.65
C LYS A 93 2.55 -0.65 17.54
N LEU A 94 2.13 -1.11 16.37
CA LEU A 94 1.82 -2.52 16.14
C LEU A 94 3.07 -3.40 16.20
N ILE A 95 4.21 -2.89 15.74
CA ILE A 95 5.51 -3.59 15.86
C ILE A 95 5.94 -3.68 17.32
N LYS A 96 5.86 -2.58 18.07
CA LYS A 96 6.18 -2.57 19.52
C LYS A 96 5.27 -3.50 20.34
N LYS A 97 4.05 -3.73 19.87
CA LYS A 97 3.10 -4.68 20.46
C LYS A 97 3.28 -6.12 19.96
N GLU A 98 4.32 -6.38 19.17
CA GLU A 98 4.61 -7.69 18.59
C GLU A 98 3.51 -8.27 17.69
N ILE A 99 2.63 -7.41 17.15
CA ILE A 99 1.55 -7.84 16.24
C ILE A 99 2.07 -7.94 14.80
N LEU A 100 2.99 -7.04 14.44
CA LEU A 100 3.63 -7.00 13.13
C LEU A 100 5.16 -7.04 13.29
N ASN A 101 5.83 -7.66 12.33
CA ASN A 101 7.26 -7.49 12.09
C ASN A 101 7.48 -6.58 10.89
N ARG A 102 8.68 -5.97 10.82
CA ARG A 102 9.15 -5.25 9.63
C ARG A 102 10.52 -5.74 9.22
N ASP A 103 10.73 -5.83 7.91
CA ASP A 103 12.02 -6.14 7.31
C ASP A 103 12.32 -5.16 6.18
N LYS A 104 13.61 -4.99 5.86
CA LYS A 104 14.01 -4.30 4.64
C LYS A 104 14.02 -5.29 3.48
N LYS A 105 13.41 -4.91 2.36
CA LYS A 105 13.48 -5.68 1.12
C LYS A 105 13.85 -4.75 -0.04
N ILE A 106 14.68 -5.24 -0.94
CA ILE A 106 15.01 -4.53 -2.17
C ILE A 106 13.85 -4.76 -3.16
N ILE A 107 13.19 -3.68 -3.57
CA ILE A 107 12.15 -3.65 -4.60
C ILE A 107 12.57 -2.59 -5.61
N ASN A 108 12.69 -2.96 -6.88
CA ASN A 108 13.09 -2.05 -7.97
C ASN A 108 14.38 -1.27 -7.66
N LYS A 109 15.42 -1.98 -7.18
CA LYS A 109 16.72 -1.40 -6.77
C LYS A 109 16.64 -0.38 -5.61
N LYS A 110 15.51 -0.31 -4.90
CA LYS A 110 15.33 0.54 -3.72
C LYS A 110 15.06 -0.30 -2.49
N GLU A 111 15.65 0.08 -1.37
CA GLU A 111 15.30 -0.51 -0.07
C GLU A 111 13.95 0.01 0.40
N VAL A 112 13.02 -0.91 0.67
CA VAL A 112 11.67 -0.59 1.14
C VAL A 112 11.34 -1.43 2.36
N TRP A 113 10.70 -0.81 3.35
CA TRP A 113 10.15 -1.51 4.50
C TRP A 113 8.93 -2.33 4.11
N ILE A 114 8.98 -3.62 4.38
CA ILE A 114 7.85 -4.54 4.30
C ILE A 114 7.37 -4.88 5.71
N TYR A 115 6.07 -5.09 5.84
CA TYR A 115 5.39 -5.40 7.09
C TYR A 115 4.68 -6.74 6.93
N LYS A 116 4.84 -7.63 7.91
CA LYS A 116 4.18 -8.95 7.96
C LYS A 116 3.63 -9.17 9.37
N LYS A 117 2.55 -9.93 9.49
CA LYS A 117 2.09 -10.42 10.80
C LYS A 117 3.20 -11.25 11.44
N LYS A 118 3.46 -11.01 12.73
CA LYS A 118 4.38 -11.83 13.51
C LYS A 118 3.84 -13.24 13.64
#